data_AF-A0A0Q6A8Y4-F1
#
_entry.id   AF-A0A0Q6A8Y4-F1
#
_cell.length_a   1.000
_cell.length_b   1.000
_cell.length_c   1.000
_cell.angle_alpha   90.00
_cell.angle_beta   90.00
_cell.angle_gamma   90.00
#
_symmetry.space_group_name_H-M   'P 1'
#
loop_
_entity.id
_entity.type
_entity.pdbx_description
1 polymer ?
#
loop_
_entity_poly.entity_id
_entity_poly.type
_entity_poly.pdbx_seq_one_letter_code
_entity_poly.pdbx_strand_id
1 'polypeptide(L)'
;MTTSSGATLASTLSDLPSFVKDLRAPGAPLPALHYWQPERTGDEDADYRMGRSYFLEAVRASQPGTGMLLPYIVMAMYGHIGSVEHGFLDAMLEKAEVGAAAPRLTDGEMAADRDVLLEERAHEQEMADAIACRKWAPDMMKVCLFAMLAGVDGEHVGAAITMIARTAINGTRS
;
A
#
# COMPACT_ATOMS: atom_id res chain seq x y z
N MET A 1 31.56 -27.03 20.18
CA MET A 1 30.19 -27.40 19.74
C MET A 1 29.50 -26.12 19.29
N THR A 2 29.26 -26.03 17.99
CA THR A 2 28.67 -24.90 17.27
C THR A 2 27.30 -25.31 16.77
N THR A 3 26.25 -24.55 17.09
CA THR A 3 24.98 -24.47 16.33
C THR A 3 24.33 -23.14 16.67
N SER A 4 24.43 -22.14 15.80
CA SER A 4 23.43 -21.80 14.77
C SER A 4 22.22 -21.04 15.34
N SER A 5 22.35 -19.71 15.41
CA SER A 5 21.24 -18.77 15.61
C SER A 5 21.42 -17.52 14.73
N GLY A 6 21.83 -17.74 13.47
CA GLY A 6 22.09 -16.66 12.49
C GLY A 6 21.28 -16.74 11.19
N ALA A 7 20.46 -17.78 11.01
CA ALA A 7 19.84 -18.07 9.71
C ALA A 7 18.44 -17.46 9.49
N THR A 8 17.80 -16.87 10.51
CA THR A 8 16.36 -16.52 10.41
C THR A 8 16.08 -15.09 9.92
N LEU A 9 17.07 -14.20 9.87
CA LEU A 9 16.87 -12.82 9.39
C LEU A 9 17.44 -12.56 8.00
N ALA A 10 18.38 -13.37 7.54
CA ALA A 10 19.04 -13.21 6.23
C ALA A 10 18.18 -13.70 5.05
N SER A 11 17.14 -14.51 5.28
CA SER A 11 16.33 -15.11 4.19
C SER A 11 15.13 -14.27 3.74
N THR A 12 14.99 -13.01 4.19
CA THR A 12 13.82 -12.17 3.85
C THR A 12 14.07 -11.18 2.71
N LEU A 13 15.31 -11.08 2.23
CA LEU A 13 15.73 -10.02 1.29
C LEU A 13 15.72 -10.46 -0.20
N SER A 14 15.75 -11.75 -0.49
CA SER A 14 15.79 -12.30 -1.85
C SER A 14 14.42 -12.41 -2.53
N ASP A 15 13.32 -12.16 -1.81
CA ASP A 15 11.95 -12.45 -2.27
C ASP A 15 11.10 -11.18 -2.52
N LEU A 16 11.68 -9.99 -2.42
CA LEU A 16 10.96 -8.74 -2.72
C LEU A 16 10.89 -8.50 -4.23
N PRO A 17 9.78 -7.95 -4.75
CA PRO A 17 9.67 -7.60 -6.16
C PRO A 17 10.76 -6.62 -6.61
N SER A 18 11.18 -6.69 -7.87
CA SER A 18 12.34 -5.92 -8.38
C SER A 18 12.19 -4.41 -8.30
N PHE A 19 10.95 -3.92 -8.28
CA PHE A 19 10.62 -2.49 -8.15
C PHE A 19 10.64 -2.00 -6.69
N VAL A 20 11.03 -2.85 -5.74
CA VAL A 20 11.13 -2.58 -4.30
C VAL A 20 12.59 -2.66 -3.83
N LYS A 21 13.12 -1.58 -3.25
CA LYS A 21 14.46 -1.57 -2.61
C LYS A 21 14.35 -1.50 -1.09
N ASP A 22 15.15 -2.31 -0.38
CA ASP A 22 15.25 -2.29 1.08
C ASP A 22 16.29 -1.23 1.53
N LEU A 23 15.84 -0.24 2.28
CA LEU A 23 16.70 0.69 3.02
C LEU A 23 16.34 0.72 4.50
N ARG A 24 16.64 -0.37 5.22
CA ARG A 24 16.68 -0.34 6.69
C ARG A 24 17.86 0.51 7.19
N ALA A 25 17.66 1.83 7.32
CA ALA A 25 18.53 2.70 8.13
C ALA A 25 18.11 2.66 9.61
N PRO A 26 19.01 2.37 10.57
CA PRO A 26 18.68 2.43 12.00
C PRO A 26 18.29 3.86 12.42
N GLY A 27 17.12 4.02 13.07
CA GLY A 27 16.70 5.27 13.69
C GLY A 27 15.81 6.20 12.84
N ALA A 28 15.36 5.77 11.66
CA ALA A 28 14.34 6.51 10.93
C ALA A 28 12.97 6.36 11.64
N PRO A 29 12.21 7.45 11.89
CA PRO A 29 10.95 7.42 12.64
C PRO A 29 9.85 6.59 11.96
N LEU A 30 10.07 6.30 10.68
CA LEU A 30 9.41 5.31 9.84
C LEU A 30 10.55 4.69 9.02
N PRO A 31 10.55 3.40 8.62
CA PRO A 31 11.55 2.94 7.66
C PRO A 31 11.47 3.89 6.46
N ALA A 32 12.54 4.63 6.17
CA ALA A 32 12.56 5.56 5.04
C ALA A 32 12.47 4.71 3.78
N LEU A 33 11.24 4.45 3.35
CA LEU A 33 10.95 3.46 2.34
C LEU A 33 11.27 4.04 0.95
N HIS A 34 12.49 3.88 0.46
CA HIS A 34 12.75 3.90 -1.00
C HIS A 34 12.28 2.58 -1.64
N TYR A 35 10.99 2.26 -1.56
CA TYR A 35 10.44 0.95 -1.96
C TYR A 35 9.73 0.99 -3.32
N TRP A 36 9.76 2.13 -4.00
CA TRP A 36 9.10 2.30 -5.29
C TRP A 36 10.09 2.88 -6.30
N GLN A 37 10.70 1.99 -7.08
CA GLN A 37 11.55 2.36 -8.21
C GLN A 37 11.23 1.46 -9.40
N PRO A 38 10.09 1.68 -10.06
CA PRO A 38 9.68 0.86 -11.17
C PRO A 38 10.56 1.13 -12.38
N GLU A 39 10.77 0.12 -13.21
CA GLU A 39 11.33 0.34 -14.54
C GLU A 39 10.38 1.24 -15.34
N ARG A 40 10.92 2.02 -16.28
CA ARG A 40 10.15 2.87 -17.18
C ARG A 40 10.67 2.70 -18.58
N THR A 41 9.77 2.37 -19.48
CA THR A 41 10.08 2.21 -20.90
C THR A 41 9.92 3.54 -21.66
N GLY A 42 9.11 4.46 -21.12
CA GLY A 42 8.74 5.72 -21.78
C GLY A 42 7.56 5.58 -22.74
N ASP A 43 7.04 4.36 -22.94
CA ASP A 43 5.77 4.09 -23.60
C ASP A 43 4.68 4.04 -22.52
N GLU A 44 3.76 5.00 -22.54
CA GLU A 44 2.74 5.15 -21.49
C GLU A 44 1.85 3.90 -21.34
N ASP A 45 1.49 3.26 -22.45
CA ASP A 45 0.63 2.08 -22.46
C ASP A 45 1.37 0.85 -21.93
N ALA A 46 2.65 0.69 -22.29
CA ALA A 46 3.49 -0.37 -21.77
C ALA A 46 3.75 -0.19 -20.27
N ASP A 47 4.07 1.02 -19.83
CA ASP A 47 4.32 1.39 -18.45
C ASP A 47 3.05 1.18 -17.59
N TYR A 48 1.87 1.53 -18.10
CA TYR A 48 0.59 1.24 -17.45
C TYR A 48 0.36 -0.26 -17.25
N ARG A 49 0.54 -1.09 -18.29
CA ARG A 49 0.40 -2.55 -18.17
C ARG A 49 1.42 -3.16 -17.22
N MET A 50 2.63 -2.62 -17.18
CA MET A 50 3.67 -3.04 -16.25
C MET A 50 3.28 -2.71 -14.81
N GLY A 51 2.75 -1.52 -14.54
CA GLY A 51 2.19 -1.14 -13.25
C GLY A 51 1.12 -2.10 -12.72
N ARG A 52 0.19 -2.51 -13.60
CA ARG A 52 -0.82 -3.53 -13.27
C ARG A 52 -0.19 -4.87 -12.86
N SER A 53 0.92 -5.24 -13.50
CA SER A 53 1.64 -6.48 -13.20
C SER A 53 2.39 -6.39 -11.87
N TYR A 54 3.03 -5.24 -11.59
CA TYR A 54 3.67 -4.96 -10.31
C TYR A 54 2.71 -5.05 -9.13
N PHE A 55 1.45 -4.63 -9.27
CA PHE A 55 0.45 -4.83 -8.22
C PHE A 55 0.28 -6.32 -7.86
N LEU A 56 0.18 -7.21 -8.87
CA LEU A 56 0.04 -8.64 -8.62
C LEU A 56 1.30 -9.25 -7.95
N GLU A 57 2.48 -8.76 -8.31
CA GLU A 57 3.74 -9.16 -7.66
C GLU A 57 3.78 -8.69 -6.20
N ALA A 58 3.40 -7.45 -5.93
CA ALA A 58 3.30 -6.90 -4.57
C ALA A 58 2.32 -7.69 -3.70
N VAL A 59 1.17 -8.10 -4.25
CA VAL A 59 0.20 -8.97 -3.57
C VAL A 59 0.82 -10.34 -3.25
N ARG A 60 1.55 -10.95 -4.18
CA ARG A 60 2.22 -12.26 -3.94
C ARG A 60 3.29 -12.15 -2.85
N ALA A 61 4.02 -11.05 -2.82
CA ALA A 61 5.01 -10.75 -1.77
C ALA A 61 4.35 -10.38 -0.42
N SER A 62 3.08 -9.98 -0.43
CA SER A 62 2.28 -9.71 0.76
C SER A 62 1.76 -11.02 1.39
N GLN A 63 2.69 -11.81 1.95
CA GLN A 63 2.40 -13.02 2.75
C GLN A 63 1.65 -12.69 4.06
N PRO A 64 1.03 -13.69 4.71
CA PRO A 64 0.54 -13.55 6.09
C PRO A 64 1.69 -13.11 7.01
N GLY A 65 1.66 -11.86 7.49
CA GLY A 65 2.71 -11.26 8.30
C GLY A 65 3.38 -10.02 7.68
N THR A 66 3.23 -9.79 6.37
CA THR A 66 3.73 -8.59 5.67
C THR A 66 2.59 -7.67 5.22
N GLY A 67 1.49 -7.64 5.98
CA GLY A 67 0.24 -6.91 5.64
C GLY A 67 0.36 -5.39 5.48
N MET A 68 1.54 -4.82 5.75
CA MET A 68 1.86 -3.40 5.55
C MET A 68 2.68 -3.13 4.28
N LEU A 69 3.19 -4.15 3.60
CA LEU A 69 4.04 -3.98 2.40
C LEU A 69 3.32 -3.19 1.31
N LEU A 70 2.12 -3.65 0.92
CA LEU A 70 1.34 -2.99 -0.14
C LEU A 70 0.96 -1.54 0.24
N PRO A 71 0.45 -1.24 1.45
CA PRO A 71 0.27 0.13 1.90
C PRO A 71 1.53 1.00 1.79
N TYR A 72 2.69 0.49 2.21
CA TYR A 72 3.96 1.22 2.11
C TYR A 72 4.39 1.51 0.68
N ILE A 73 4.20 0.55 -0.24
CA ILE A 73 4.48 0.75 -1.67
C ILE A 73 3.62 1.89 -2.21
N VAL A 74 2.32 1.91 -1.89
CA VAL A 74 1.40 2.95 -2.37
C VAL A 74 1.78 4.32 -1.79
N MET A 75 2.10 4.41 -0.50
CA MET A 75 2.56 5.66 0.12
C MET A 75 3.88 6.16 -0.50
N ALA A 76 4.77 5.27 -0.94
CA ALA A 76 6.01 5.64 -1.62
C ALA A 76 5.80 6.24 -3.03
N MET A 77 4.59 6.15 -3.60
CA MET A 77 4.22 6.82 -4.85
C MET A 77 3.88 8.31 -4.66
N TYR A 78 3.84 8.80 -3.42
CA TYR A 78 3.48 10.18 -3.11
C TYR A 78 4.32 11.19 -3.91
N GLY A 79 3.63 12.12 -4.57
CA GLY A 79 4.26 13.15 -5.43
C GLY A 79 4.84 12.64 -6.76
N HIS A 80 4.70 11.34 -7.07
CA HIS A 80 5.32 10.69 -8.23
C HIS A 80 4.34 9.80 -9.01
N ILE A 81 3.20 10.36 -9.45
CA ILE A 81 2.16 9.63 -10.17
C ILE A 81 2.33 9.73 -11.69
N GLY A 82 2.93 8.69 -12.29
CA GLY A 82 3.03 8.49 -13.75
C GLY A 82 2.23 7.28 -14.23
N SER A 83 2.45 6.83 -15.47
CA SER A 83 1.65 5.74 -16.08
C SER A 83 1.77 4.41 -15.34
N VAL A 84 2.95 4.09 -14.80
CA VAL A 84 3.16 2.87 -13.99
C VAL A 84 2.31 2.93 -12.72
N GLU A 85 2.33 4.05 -12.00
CA GLU A 85 1.55 4.24 -10.78
C GLU A 85 0.05 4.17 -11.09
N HIS A 86 -0.41 4.79 -12.19
CA HIS A 86 -1.80 4.67 -12.62
C HIS A 86 -2.21 3.21 -12.82
N GLY A 87 -1.40 2.42 -13.52
CA GLY A 87 -1.67 1.01 -13.74
C GLY A 87 -1.72 0.21 -12.43
N PHE A 88 -0.78 0.47 -11.53
CA PHE A 88 -0.74 -0.18 -10.22
C PHE A 88 -1.99 0.13 -9.39
N LEU A 89 -2.35 1.41 -9.28
CA LEU A 89 -3.47 1.87 -8.47
C LEU A 89 -4.82 1.41 -9.04
N ASP A 90 -4.99 1.40 -10.37
CA ASP A 90 -6.19 0.88 -11.01
C ASP A 90 -6.39 -0.60 -10.73
N ALA A 91 -5.33 -1.41 -10.89
CA ALA A 91 -5.41 -2.84 -10.58
C ALA A 91 -5.72 -3.10 -9.09
N MET A 92 -5.20 -2.26 -8.19
CA MET A 92 -5.51 -2.34 -6.76
C MET A 92 -6.98 -2.03 -6.48
N LEU A 93 -7.51 -0.93 -7.03
CA LEU A 93 -8.89 -0.49 -6.83
C LEU A 93 -9.90 -1.52 -7.37
N GLU A 94 -9.67 -2.05 -8.57
CA GLU A 94 -10.49 -3.13 -9.15
C GLU A 94 -10.59 -4.35 -8.23
N LYS A 95 -9.50 -4.69 -7.53
CA LYS A 95 -9.51 -5.79 -6.55
C LYS A 95 -10.15 -5.41 -5.23
N ALA A 96 -10.01 -4.16 -4.79
CA ALA A 96 -10.68 -3.68 -3.59
C ALA A 96 -12.21 -3.73 -3.74
N GLU A 97 -12.76 -3.45 -4.92
CA GLU A 97 -14.20 -3.48 -5.20
C GLU A 97 -14.87 -4.84 -4.93
N VAL A 98 -14.16 -5.92 -5.24
CA VAL A 98 -14.65 -7.29 -5.09
C VAL A 98 -14.14 -7.94 -3.80
N GLY A 99 -13.21 -7.30 -3.11
CA GLY A 99 -12.63 -7.79 -1.87
C GLY A 99 -13.55 -7.64 -0.66
N ALA A 100 -13.42 -8.56 0.29
CA ALA A 100 -14.01 -8.37 1.61
C ALA A 100 -13.31 -7.19 2.31
N ALA A 101 -14.10 -6.31 2.93
CA ALA A 101 -13.60 -5.15 3.65
C ALA A 101 -12.53 -5.56 4.68
N ALA A 102 -11.40 -4.84 4.66
CA ALA A 102 -10.33 -5.06 5.62
C ALA A 102 -10.78 -4.78 7.06
N PRO A 103 -10.25 -5.50 8.06
CA PRO A 103 -10.45 -5.13 9.45
C PRO A 103 -9.80 -3.78 9.75
N ARG A 104 -10.30 -3.11 10.79
CA ARG A 104 -9.72 -1.87 11.31
C ARG A 104 -8.26 -2.06 11.73
N LEU A 105 -7.48 -1.00 11.58
CA LEU A 105 -6.10 -0.86 12.02
C LEU A 105 -6.02 -0.93 13.54
N THR A 106 -4.97 -1.53 14.06
CA THR A 106 -4.65 -1.47 15.48
C THR A 106 -4.07 -0.10 15.85
N ASP A 107 -4.13 0.29 17.13
CA ASP A 107 -3.52 1.56 17.57
C ASP A 107 -2.02 1.61 17.26
N GLY A 108 -1.32 0.47 17.26
CA GLY A 108 0.10 0.40 16.90
C GLY A 108 0.37 0.55 15.40
N GLU A 109 -0.63 0.33 14.54
CA GLU A 109 -0.54 0.60 13.10
C GLU A 109 -0.89 2.06 12.76
N MET A 110 -1.54 2.76 13.69
CA MET A 110 -1.85 4.18 13.61
C MET A 110 -0.68 4.97 14.19
N ALA A 111 0.11 5.62 13.35
CA ALA A 111 1.33 6.33 13.77
C ALA A 111 1.01 7.75 14.31
N ALA A 112 0.10 7.85 15.28
CA ALA A 112 -0.49 9.12 15.71
C ALA A 112 -0.26 9.46 17.20
N ASP A 113 -0.03 10.75 17.49
CA ASP A 113 -0.21 11.32 18.84
C ASP A 113 -1.71 11.27 19.21
N ARG A 114 -2.05 11.31 20.51
CA ARG A 114 -3.38 11.00 21.05
C ARG A 114 -4.51 11.84 20.44
N ASP A 115 -4.26 13.10 20.11
CA ASP A 115 -5.26 13.98 19.50
C ASP A 115 -5.44 13.68 17.99
N VAL A 116 -4.35 13.36 17.29
CA VAL A 116 -4.34 12.92 15.88
C VAL A 116 -5.03 11.55 15.75
N LEU A 117 -4.87 10.68 16.75
CA LEU A 117 -5.46 9.34 16.74
C LEU A 117 -7.00 9.39 16.67
N LEU A 118 -7.65 10.35 17.31
CA LEU A 118 -9.12 10.46 17.28
C LEU A 118 -9.64 10.86 15.89
N GLU A 119 -8.96 11.80 15.23
CA GLU A 119 -9.30 12.24 13.89
C GLU A 119 -9.02 11.14 12.86
N GLU A 120 -7.87 10.48 12.94
CA GLU A 120 -7.56 9.35 12.07
C GLU A 120 -8.52 8.17 12.26
N ARG A 121 -9.00 7.93 13.49
CA ARG A 121 -10.01 6.91 13.78
C ARG A 121 -11.37 7.24 13.18
N ALA A 122 -11.73 8.52 13.09
CA ALA A 122 -12.94 8.96 12.42
C ALA A 122 -12.84 8.76 10.91
N HIS A 123 -11.71 9.15 10.29
CA HIS A 123 -11.45 8.93 8.87
C HIS A 123 -11.37 7.45 8.50
N GLU A 124 -10.72 6.64 9.33
CA GLU A 124 -10.67 5.18 9.18
C GLU A 124 -12.08 4.58 9.21
N GLN A 125 -12.93 5.01 10.15
CA GLN A 125 -14.30 4.52 10.25
C GLN A 125 -15.15 4.93 9.03
N GLU A 126 -15.03 6.19 8.58
CA GLU A 126 -15.72 6.66 7.38
C GLU A 126 -15.31 5.84 6.15
N MET A 127 -14.01 5.60 5.98
CA MET A 127 -13.50 4.77 4.89
C MET A 127 -13.99 3.33 4.99
N ALA A 128 -14.05 2.77 6.21
CA ALA A 128 -14.46 1.39 6.43
C ALA A 128 -15.91 1.21 6.02
N ASP A 129 -16.75 2.16 6.41
CA ASP A 129 -18.17 2.17 6.08
C ASP A 129 -18.39 2.42 4.58
N ALA A 130 -17.60 3.30 3.96
CA ALA A 130 -17.65 3.57 2.53
C ALA A 130 -17.32 2.31 1.70
N ILE A 131 -16.23 1.61 2.06
CA ILE A 131 -15.81 0.36 1.43
C ILE A 131 -16.84 -0.75 1.68
N ALA A 132 -17.25 -0.96 2.93
CA ALA A 132 -18.18 -2.03 3.31
C ALA A 132 -19.55 -1.86 2.63
N CYS A 133 -20.03 -0.63 2.49
CA CYS A 133 -21.30 -0.34 1.83
C CYS A 133 -21.19 -0.21 0.31
N ARG A 134 -19.98 -0.35 -0.27
CA ARG A 134 -19.69 -0.03 -1.69
C ARG A 134 -20.26 1.34 -2.12
N LYS A 135 -20.27 2.29 -1.18
CA LYS A 135 -20.90 3.60 -1.36
C LYS A 135 -20.12 4.49 -2.31
N TRP A 136 -18.83 4.24 -2.46
CA TRP A 136 -18.00 4.98 -3.39
C TRP A 136 -18.09 4.33 -4.75
N ALA A 137 -18.55 5.10 -5.73
CA ALA A 137 -18.34 4.76 -7.12
C ALA A 137 -16.82 4.58 -7.34
N PRO A 138 -16.38 3.55 -8.09
CA PRO A 138 -14.98 3.30 -8.39
C PRO A 138 -14.19 4.55 -8.79
N ASP A 139 -14.78 5.37 -9.65
CA ASP A 139 -14.20 6.61 -10.14
C ASP A 139 -13.97 7.64 -9.02
N MET A 140 -14.85 7.69 -8.02
CA MET A 140 -14.71 8.60 -6.89
C MET A 140 -13.62 8.12 -5.93
N MET A 141 -13.53 6.81 -5.69
CA MET A 141 -12.45 6.23 -4.90
C MET A 141 -11.08 6.43 -5.58
N LYS A 142 -11.05 6.35 -6.91
CA LYS A 142 -9.90 6.71 -7.73
C LYS A 142 -9.55 8.19 -7.54
N VAL A 143 -10.47 9.12 -7.80
CA VAL A 143 -10.20 10.56 -7.65
C VAL A 143 -9.65 10.90 -6.25
N CYS A 144 -10.26 10.37 -5.19
CA CYS A 144 -9.79 10.58 -3.81
C CYS A 144 -8.39 10.01 -3.57
N LEU A 145 -8.11 8.78 -4.00
CA LEU A 145 -6.79 8.15 -3.82
C LEU A 145 -5.69 8.91 -4.56
N PHE A 146 -5.97 9.34 -5.79
CA PHE A 146 -5.03 10.13 -6.58
C PHE A 146 -4.82 11.53 -6.00
N ALA A 147 -5.86 12.18 -5.48
CA ALA A 147 -5.75 13.47 -4.79
C ALA A 147 -4.90 13.36 -3.50
N MET A 148 -5.11 12.31 -2.71
CA MET A 148 -4.31 12.01 -1.52
C MET A 148 -2.83 11.81 -1.87
N LEU A 149 -2.53 11.03 -2.91
CA LEU A 149 -1.15 10.76 -3.33
C LEU A 149 -0.47 11.92 -4.07
N ALA A 150 -1.25 12.81 -4.69
CA ALA A 150 -0.74 14.04 -5.29
C ALA A 150 -0.39 15.13 -4.25
N GLY A 151 -0.68 14.90 -2.97
CA GLY A 151 -0.41 15.85 -1.89
C GLY A 151 -1.41 17.01 -1.82
N VAL A 152 -2.60 16.84 -2.38
CA VAL A 152 -3.69 17.83 -2.32
C VAL A 152 -4.39 17.78 -0.97
N ASP A 153 -4.58 16.57 -0.42
CA ASP A 153 -5.11 16.33 0.92
C ASP A 153 -3.98 15.87 1.83
N GLY A 154 -3.53 16.74 2.74
CA GLY A 154 -2.37 16.54 3.60
C GLY A 154 -2.50 15.39 4.61
N GLU A 155 -1.34 14.85 4.99
CA GLU A 155 -0.91 14.07 6.17
C GLU A 155 -1.72 12.86 6.68
N HIS A 156 -3.02 12.70 6.41
CA HIS A 156 -3.85 11.58 6.92
C HIS A 156 -4.01 10.40 5.96
N VAL A 157 -3.10 10.32 4.98
CA VAL A 157 -3.16 9.44 3.81
C VAL A 157 -2.94 7.96 4.18
N GLY A 158 -2.29 7.68 5.33
CA GLY A 158 -1.87 6.33 5.73
C GLY A 158 -3.01 5.36 6.02
N ALA A 159 -4.03 5.76 6.79
CA ALA A 159 -5.08 4.86 7.22
C ALA A 159 -6.00 4.42 6.06
N ALA A 160 -6.44 5.37 5.25
CA ALA A 160 -7.29 5.12 4.09
C ALA A 160 -6.60 4.22 3.06
N ILE A 161 -5.34 4.52 2.70
CA ILE A 161 -4.54 3.69 1.80
C ILE A 161 -4.39 2.28 2.36
N THR A 162 -4.10 2.16 3.66
CA THR A 162 -3.86 0.85 4.27
C THR A 162 -5.10 -0.04 4.18
N MET A 163 -6.28 0.53 4.41
CA MET A 163 -7.53 -0.21 4.31
C MET A 163 -7.89 -0.62 2.88
N ILE A 164 -7.71 0.28 1.91
CA ILE A 164 -7.96 -0.02 0.49
C ILE A 164 -7.00 -1.13 0.03
N ALA A 165 -5.71 -1.01 0.34
CA ALA A 165 -4.70 -2.01 -0.01
C ALA A 165 -4.99 -3.39 0.60
N ARG A 166 -5.38 -3.45 1.88
CA ARG A 166 -5.77 -4.71 2.54
C ARG A 166 -7.04 -5.32 1.93
N THR A 167 -8.01 -4.47 1.59
CA THR A 167 -9.25 -4.91 0.91
C THR A 167 -8.92 -5.47 -0.48
N ALA A 168 -7.99 -4.83 -1.22
CA ALA A 168 -7.51 -5.33 -2.50
C ALA A 168 -6.84 -6.71 -2.38
N ILE A 169 -6.02 -6.93 -1.36
CA ILE A 169 -5.43 -8.26 -1.07
C ILE A 169 -6.54 -9.30 -0.90
N ASN A 170 -7.61 -9.00 -0.15
CA ASN A 170 -8.73 -9.92 0.03
C ASN A 170 -9.43 -10.25 -1.31
N GLY A 171 -9.61 -9.27 -2.19
CA GLY A 171 -10.21 -9.46 -3.51
C GLY A 171 -9.36 -10.24 -4.51
N THR A 172 -8.06 -10.41 -4.26
CA THR A 172 -7.21 -11.31 -5.06
C THR A 172 -7.27 -12.78 -4.63
N ARG A 173 -7.82 -13.06 -3.44
CA ARG A 173 -7.96 -14.41 -2.89
C ARG A 173 -9.36 -15.00 -3.08
N SER A 174 -10.28 -14.19 -3.58
CA SER A 174 -11.70 -14.52 -3.83
C SER A 174 -11.87 -15.06 -5.24
#